data_AF-A0A382BQJ9-F1
#
_entry.id   AF-A0A382BQJ9-F1
#
_cell.length_a   1.000
_cell.length_b   1.000
_cell.length_c   1.000
_cell.angle_alpha   90.00
_cell.angle_beta   90.00
_cell.angle_gamma   90.00
#
_symmetry.space_group_name_H-M   'P 1'
#
loop_
_entity.id
_entity.type
_entity.pdbx_description
1 polymer ?
#
loop_
_entity_poly.entity_id
_entity_poly.type
_entity_poly.pdbx_seq_one_letter_code
_entity_poly.pdbx_strand_id
1 'polypeptide(L)'
;VERDLIHQQDLNAIHTFIKSEFKRNQIHLLEIYVCTDHPDNATERRKPGLGMFVEAEAEYDLDLMKCLMIGDSTADIQAGEMLGMETMLVLTGRGKETEKMLQDFINPNYIVSNLQEGARLLVL
;
A
#
# COMPACT_ATOMS: atom_id res chain seq x y z
N VAL A 1 -14.44 -9.92 -9.02
CA VAL A 1 -14.78 -10.07 -7.59
C VAL A 1 -15.63 -8.93 -7.03
N GLU A 2 -15.80 -7.79 -7.71
CA GLU A 2 -16.93 -6.86 -7.47
C GLU A 2 -17.06 -5.88 -8.65
N ARG A 3 -15.95 -5.64 -9.34
CA ARG A 3 -15.91 -5.00 -10.68
C ARG A 3 -15.93 -5.99 -11.86
N ASP A 4 -16.06 -7.29 -11.61
CA ASP A 4 -15.93 -8.36 -12.62
C ASP A 4 -14.67 -8.37 -13.52
N LEU A 5 -13.62 -7.65 -13.11
CA LEU A 5 -12.35 -7.59 -13.85
C LEU A 5 -11.46 -8.84 -13.68
N ILE A 6 -11.67 -9.61 -12.61
CA ILE A 6 -10.85 -10.77 -12.25
C ILE A 6 -11.68 -11.77 -11.44
N HIS A 7 -11.45 -13.07 -11.68
CA HIS A 7 -12.02 -14.14 -10.87
C HIS A 7 -11.19 -14.38 -9.61
N GLN A 8 -11.83 -14.88 -8.55
CA GLN A 8 -11.14 -15.14 -7.28
C GLN A 8 -9.96 -16.11 -7.43
N GLN A 9 -10.09 -17.10 -8.33
CA GLN A 9 -9.02 -18.07 -8.59
C GLN A 9 -7.78 -17.42 -9.21
N ASP A 10 -7.97 -16.49 -10.15
CA ASP A 10 -6.88 -15.76 -10.79
C ASP A 10 -6.18 -14.83 -9.79
N LEU A 11 -6.94 -14.16 -8.93
CA LEU A 11 -6.39 -13.34 -7.85
C LEU A 11 -5.52 -14.18 -6.89
N ASN A 12 -6.01 -15.36 -6.51
CA ASN A 12 -5.26 -16.30 -5.67
C ASN A 12 -3.97 -16.79 -6.35
N ALA A 13 -4.01 -17.00 -7.67
CA ALA A 13 -2.83 -17.38 -8.44
C ALA A 13 -1.77 -16.27 -8.44
N ILE A 14 -2.20 -15.01 -8.60
CA ILE A 14 -1.32 -13.84 -8.49
C ILE A 14 -0.69 -13.75 -7.08
N HIS A 15 -1.49 -13.89 -6.03
CA HIS A 15 -0.98 -13.87 -4.65
C HIS A 15 0.03 -15.00 -4.40
N THR A 16 -0.23 -16.19 -4.92
CA THR A 16 0.68 -17.33 -4.82
C THR A 16 2.01 -17.06 -5.51
N PHE A 17 1.96 -16.44 -6.69
CA PHE A 17 3.15 -16.01 -7.41
C PHE A 17 3.96 -14.99 -6.59
N ILE A 18 3.31 -13.94 -6.07
CA ILE A 18 3.97 -12.91 -5.25
C ILE A 18 4.64 -13.53 -4.02
N LYS A 19 3.91 -14.33 -3.23
CA LYS A 19 4.45 -15.01 -2.04
C LYS A 19 5.66 -15.89 -2.41
N SER A 20 5.63 -16.53 -3.56
CA SER A 20 6.75 -17.34 -4.06
C SER A 20 7.98 -16.51 -4.42
N GLU A 21 7.81 -15.35 -5.08
CA GLU A 21 8.94 -14.47 -5.43
C GLU A 21 9.60 -13.89 -4.18
N PHE A 22 8.83 -13.43 -3.19
CA PHE A 22 9.39 -12.94 -1.92
C PHE A 22 10.19 -14.04 -1.21
N LYS A 23 9.63 -15.25 -1.13
CA LYS A 23 10.32 -16.40 -0.54
C LYS A 23 11.63 -16.75 -1.27
N ARG A 24 11.64 -16.77 -2.60
CA ARG A 24 12.85 -17.07 -3.40
C ARG A 24 13.96 -16.05 -3.17
N ASN A 25 13.59 -14.79 -2.98
CA ASN A 25 14.52 -13.70 -2.70
C ASN A 25 14.85 -13.54 -1.20
N GLN A 26 14.38 -14.46 -0.34
CA GLN A 26 14.61 -14.44 1.11
C GLN A 26 14.11 -13.15 1.79
N ILE A 27 13.07 -12.53 1.22
CA ILE A 27 12.41 -11.36 1.80
C ILE A 27 11.19 -11.86 2.57
N HIS A 28 11.08 -11.49 3.84
CA HIS A 28 9.94 -11.87 4.67
C HIS A 28 8.72 -11.02 4.31
N LEU A 29 7.76 -11.64 3.62
CA LEU A 29 6.42 -11.08 3.41
C LEU A 29 5.51 -11.62 4.50
N LEU A 30 5.01 -10.73 5.36
CA LEU A 30 4.18 -11.09 6.49
C LEU A 30 2.79 -11.57 6.05
N GLU A 31 2.05 -10.72 5.32
CA GLU A 31 0.75 -11.06 4.75
C GLU A 31 0.39 -10.16 3.55
N ILE A 32 -0.62 -10.55 2.78
CA ILE A 32 -1.27 -9.77 1.73
C ILE A 32 -2.73 -9.55 2.12
N TYR A 33 -3.07 -8.32 2.51
CA TYR A 33 -4.44 -7.89 2.69
C TYR A 33 -5.02 -7.38 1.37
N VAL A 34 -6.23 -7.82 1.04
CA VAL A 34 -6.94 -7.41 -0.18
C VAL A 34 -8.37 -6.98 0.11
N CYS A 35 -8.76 -5.88 -0.52
CA CYS A 35 -10.12 -5.36 -0.55
C CYS A 35 -10.63 -5.43 -1.99
N THR A 36 -11.78 -6.10 -2.19
CA THR A 36 -12.41 -6.26 -3.50
C THR A 36 -13.47 -5.21 -3.79
N ASP A 37 -13.78 -4.37 -2.81
CA ASP A 37 -14.88 -3.42 -2.84
C ASP A 37 -14.87 -2.51 -4.08
N HIS A 38 -16.05 -2.32 -4.65
CA HIS A 38 -16.34 -1.34 -5.68
C HIS A 38 -16.15 0.08 -5.10
N PRO A 39 -15.55 1.04 -5.84
CA PRO A 39 -15.40 2.42 -5.36
C PRO A 39 -16.69 3.06 -4.89
N ASP A 40 -17.79 2.79 -5.61
CA ASP A 40 -19.09 3.37 -5.32
C ASP A 40 -19.76 2.75 -4.08
N ASN A 41 -19.22 1.64 -3.56
CA ASN A 41 -19.71 0.95 -2.36
C ASN A 41 -18.54 0.49 -1.48
N ALA A 42 -17.59 1.39 -1.26
CA ALA A 42 -16.38 1.13 -0.51
C ALA A 42 -16.67 0.98 1.00
N THR A 43 -16.18 -0.09 1.62
CA THR A 43 -16.08 -0.18 3.08
C THR A 43 -14.79 0.48 3.58
N GLU A 44 -14.63 0.57 4.90
CA GLU A 44 -13.38 0.99 5.55
C GLU A 44 -12.17 0.13 5.17
N ARG A 45 -12.35 -1.06 4.57
CA ARG A 45 -11.22 -1.86 4.08
C ARG A 45 -10.59 -1.28 2.82
N ARG A 46 -11.32 -0.46 2.05
CA ARG A 46 -10.81 0.14 0.82
C ARG A 46 -10.09 1.44 1.15
N LYS A 47 -8.79 1.52 0.85
CA LYS A 47 -8.01 2.78 0.95
C LYS A 47 -8.75 3.95 0.26
N PRO A 48 -8.82 5.14 0.89
CA PRO A 48 -8.07 5.56 2.09
C PRO A 48 -8.62 5.07 3.44
N GLY A 49 -9.67 4.24 3.45
CA GLY A 49 -10.14 3.56 4.66
C GLY A 49 -9.04 2.70 5.32
N LEU A 50 -9.12 2.59 6.65
CA LEU A 50 -8.02 2.08 7.48
C LEU A 50 -8.13 0.58 7.81
N GLY A 51 -9.21 -0.08 7.41
CA GLY A 51 -9.58 -1.42 7.88
C GLY A 51 -8.49 -2.48 7.68
N MET A 52 -7.86 -2.53 6.51
CA MET A 52 -6.78 -3.50 6.24
C MET A 52 -5.53 -3.27 7.13
N PHE A 53 -5.27 -2.03 7.55
CA PHE A 53 -4.13 -1.72 8.42
C PHE A 53 -4.42 -2.09 9.87
N VAL A 54 -5.64 -1.81 10.34
CA VAL A 54 -6.10 -2.20 11.68
C VAL A 54 -6.15 -3.73 11.83
N GLU A 55 -6.53 -4.45 10.76
CA GLU A 55 -6.43 -5.91 10.70
C GLU A 55 -4.97 -6.38 10.90
N ALA A 56 -4.02 -5.76 10.18
CA ALA A 56 -2.60 -6.10 10.29
C ALA A 56 -1.99 -5.77 11.66
N GLU A 57 -2.35 -4.62 12.24
CA GLU A 57 -1.97 -4.21 13.60
C GLU A 57 -2.43 -5.24 14.63
N ALA A 58 -3.70 -5.64 14.58
CA ALA A 58 -4.27 -6.60 15.52
C ALA A 58 -3.69 -8.02 15.38
N GLU A 59 -3.41 -8.46 14.16
CA GLU A 59 -2.91 -9.82 13.89
C GLU A 59 -1.42 -9.98 14.26
N TYR A 60 -0.64 -8.92 14.12
CA TYR A 60 0.82 -8.98 14.25
C TYR A 60 1.41 -8.04 15.32
N ASP A 61 0.58 -7.41 16.14
CA ASP A 61 0.98 -6.50 17.22
C ASP A 61 1.91 -5.37 16.71
N LEU A 62 1.53 -4.77 15.57
CA LEU A 62 2.32 -3.72 14.93
C LEU A 62 2.04 -2.36 15.56
N ASP A 63 3.08 -1.58 15.84
CA ASP A 63 2.94 -0.16 16.13
C ASP A 63 2.95 0.63 14.81
N LEU A 64 1.77 0.91 14.26
CA LEU A 64 1.65 1.56 12.95
C LEU A 64 2.34 2.92 12.88
N MET A 65 2.44 3.68 14.00
CA MET A 65 3.18 4.95 14.01
C MET A 65 4.68 4.79 13.76
N LYS A 66 5.22 3.57 13.89
CA LYS A 66 6.61 3.23 13.56
C LYS A 66 6.75 2.57 12.19
N CYS A 67 5.67 2.48 11.42
CA CYS A 67 5.67 1.90 10.09
C CYS A 67 5.77 2.99 9.00
N LEU A 68 6.17 2.54 7.81
CA LEU A 68 6.24 3.35 6.61
C LEU A 68 5.21 2.84 5.59
N MET A 69 4.31 3.71 5.15
CA MET A 69 3.39 3.45 4.05
C MET A 69 4.03 3.84 2.72
N ILE A 70 4.22 2.87 1.83
CA ILE A 70 4.76 3.09 0.48
C ILE A 70 3.66 2.85 -0.55
N GLY A 71 3.40 3.81 -1.43
CA GLY A 71 2.37 3.70 -2.45
C GLY A 71 2.54 4.69 -3.60
N ASP A 72 1.73 4.52 -4.64
CA ASP A 72 1.74 5.35 -5.85
C ASP A 72 0.46 6.18 -6.01
N SER A 73 -0.45 6.15 -5.03
CA SER A 73 -1.74 6.84 -5.10
C SER A 73 -1.99 7.76 -3.90
N THR A 74 -2.87 8.74 -4.08
CA THR A 74 -3.28 9.64 -2.98
C THR A 74 -3.90 8.88 -1.82
N ALA A 75 -4.68 7.82 -2.11
CA ALA A 75 -5.34 7.01 -1.10
C ALA A 75 -4.35 6.24 -0.21
N ASP A 76 -3.17 5.90 -0.74
CA ASP A 76 -2.11 5.28 0.05
C ASP A 76 -1.52 6.26 1.06
N ILE A 77 -1.17 7.45 0.58
CA ILE A 77 -0.57 8.50 1.41
C ILE A 77 -1.55 8.96 2.49
N GLN A 78 -2.82 9.19 2.13
CA GLN A 78 -3.85 9.58 3.08
C GLN A 78 -4.05 8.54 4.19
N ALA A 79 -4.09 7.25 3.86
CA ALA A 79 -4.23 6.20 4.87
C ALA A 79 -3.03 6.19 5.83
N GLY A 80 -1.81 6.33 5.30
CA GLY A 80 -0.60 6.42 6.11
C GLY A 80 -0.59 7.63 7.05
N GLU A 81 -0.91 8.83 6.54
CA GLU A 81 -1.01 10.05 7.34
C GLU A 81 -2.07 9.94 8.45
N MET A 82 -3.25 9.38 8.14
CA MET A 82 -4.33 9.17 9.12
C MET A 82 -3.94 8.21 10.25
N LEU A 83 -3.03 7.26 9.97
CA LEU A 83 -2.52 6.29 10.95
C LEU A 83 -1.24 6.77 11.66
N GLY A 84 -0.75 7.98 11.34
CA GLY A 84 0.50 8.51 11.89
C GLY A 84 1.75 7.76 11.41
N MET A 85 1.66 7.04 10.30
CA MET A 85 2.80 6.39 9.64
C MET A 85 3.68 7.44 8.97
N GLU A 86 4.96 7.15 8.79
CA GLU A 86 5.71 7.83 7.73
C GLU A 86 5.15 7.40 6.36
N THR A 87 5.26 8.26 5.35
CA THR A 87 4.71 8.02 4.02
C THR A 87 5.75 8.26 2.93
N MET A 88 5.76 7.39 1.92
CA MET A 88 6.63 7.49 0.76
C MET A 88 5.82 7.33 -0.52
N LEU A 89 5.75 8.39 -1.32
CA LEU A 89 5.20 8.35 -2.66
C LEU A 89 6.28 7.88 -3.64
N VAL A 90 6.03 6.77 -4.33
CA VAL A 90 6.86 6.33 -5.46
C VAL A 90 6.30 6.85 -6.77
N LEU A 91 7.13 7.44 -7.64
CA LEU A 91 6.72 8.01 -8.92
C LEU A 91 6.58 6.98 -10.07
N THR A 92 6.61 5.69 -9.73
CA THR A 92 6.20 4.60 -10.64
C THR A 92 4.67 4.48 -10.67
N GLY A 93 4.13 3.73 -11.64
CA GLY A 93 2.68 3.53 -11.72
C GLY A 93 1.95 4.85 -11.93
N ARG A 94 1.07 5.22 -10.99
CA ARG A 94 0.29 6.47 -10.98
C ARG A 94 0.95 7.61 -10.21
N GLY A 95 2.14 7.39 -9.66
CA GLY A 95 2.77 8.32 -8.73
C GLY A 95 3.03 9.71 -9.29
N LYS A 96 3.37 9.82 -10.59
CA LYS A 96 3.57 11.13 -11.26
C LYS A 96 2.27 11.91 -11.40
N GLU A 97 1.16 11.25 -11.69
CA GLU A 97 -0.15 11.87 -11.71
C GLU A 97 -0.57 12.26 -10.29
N THR A 98 -0.34 11.36 -9.32
CA THR A 98 -0.61 11.61 -7.91
C THR A 98 0.17 12.80 -7.38
N GLU A 99 1.47 12.91 -7.65
CA GLU A 99 2.32 14.04 -7.26
C GLU A 99 1.75 15.38 -7.73
N LYS A 100 1.25 15.45 -8.97
CA LYS A 100 0.61 16.66 -9.52
C LYS A 100 -0.73 16.99 -8.87
N MET A 101 -1.42 15.98 -8.35
CA MET A 101 -2.73 16.09 -7.73
C MET A 101 -2.65 16.30 -6.21
N LEU A 102 -1.49 16.09 -5.59
CA LEU A 102 -1.28 16.41 -4.18
C LEU A 102 -1.60 17.89 -3.99
N GLN A 103 -2.70 18.14 -3.30
CA GLN A 103 -3.07 19.47 -2.84
C GLN A 103 -2.20 19.82 -1.64
N ASP A 104 -2.21 21.09 -1.23
CA ASP A 104 -1.45 21.62 -0.09
C ASP A 104 -1.70 20.87 1.25
N PHE A 105 -2.65 19.93 1.32
CA PHE A 105 -3.07 19.20 2.51
C PHE A 105 -2.48 17.80 2.67
N ILE A 106 -1.84 17.23 1.65
CA ILE A 106 -1.24 15.88 1.72
C ILE A 106 0.22 16.02 1.30
N ASN A 107 1.14 15.73 2.21
CA ASN A 107 2.56 15.93 1.96
C ASN A 107 3.36 14.70 2.40
N PRO A 108 3.64 13.77 1.47
CA PRO A 108 4.43 12.60 1.78
C PRO A 108 5.76 12.95 2.44
N ASN A 109 6.21 12.18 3.42
CA ASN A 109 7.53 12.37 4.03
C ASN A 109 8.66 12.22 2.98
N TYR A 110 8.44 11.33 2.01
CA TYR A 110 9.38 11.08 0.91
C TYR A 110 8.65 11.05 -0.44
N ILE A 111 9.30 11.60 -1.47
CA ILE A 111 8.90 11.43 -2.88
C ILE A 111 10.13 10.90 -3.62
N VAL A 112 10.03 9.71 -4.21
CA VAL A 112 11.15 9.02 -4.86
C VAL A 112 10.76 8.48 -6.23
N SER A 113 11.70 8.36 -7.16
CA SER A 113 11.38 7.95 -8.53
C SER A 113 10.84 6.52 -8.62
N ASN A 114 11.27 5.63 -7.72
CA ASN A 114 10.87 4.22 -7.65
C ASN A 114 11.24 3.58 -6.30
N LEU A 115 10.78 2.35 -6.06
CA LEU A 115 11.01 1.60 -4.83
C LEU A 115 12.51 1.33 -4.54
N GLN A 116 13.34 1.13 -5.58
CA GLN A 116 14.77 0.90 -5.39
C GLN A 116 15.46 2.15 -4.84
N GLU A 117 15.10 3.33 -5.33
CA GLU A 117 15.60 4.60 -4.79
C GLU A 117 15.14 4.80 -3.35
N GLY A 118 13.86 4.58 -3.06
CA GLY A 118 13.32 4.64 -1.70
C GLY A 118 14.06 3.72 -0.73
N ALA A 119 14.32 2.47 -1.13
CA ALA A 119 15.07 1.52 -0.32
C ALA A 119 16.52 1.99 -0.06
N ARG A 120 17.18 2.61 -1.04
CA ARG A 120 18.55 3.16 -0.83
C ARG A 120 18.54 4.32 0.16
N LEU A 121 17.51 5.16 0.15
CA LEU A 121 17.38 6.29 1.05
C LEU A 121 17.27 5.85 2.52
N LEU A 122 16.55 4.76 2.80
CA LEU A 122 16.30 4.29 4.18
C LEU A 122 17.45 3.47 4.79
N VAL A 123 18.36 2.95 3.97
CA VAL A 123 19.45 2.05 4.41
C VAL A 123 20.80 2.78 4.55
N LEU A 124 20.85 4.07 4.18
CA LEU A 124 22.01 4.95 4.37
C LEU A 124 21.91 5.72 5.69
#